data_AF-A0A7C5H622-F1
#
_entry.id   AF-A0A7C5H622-F1
#
_cell.length_a   1.000
_cell.length_b   1.000
_cell.length_c   1.000
_cell.angle_alpha   90.00
_cell.angle_beta   90.00
_cell.angle_gamma   90.00
#
_symmetry.space_group_name_H-M   'P 1'
#
loop_
_entity.id
_entity.type
_entity.pdbx_description
1 polymer ?
#
loop_
_entity_poly.entity_id
_entity_poly.type
_entity_poly.pdbx_seq_one_letter_code
_entity_poly.pdbx_strand_id
1 'polypeptide(L)' 'MKAKLGVTTCDRCGQLMNKNDRIMIVVEGNITSAGDILTFDGSCVHFAYHFDCYSELEQNDTKP' A
#
# COMPACT_ATOMS: atom_id res chain seq x y z
N MET A 1 0.52 13.04 -5.54
CA MET A 1 -0.86 12.52 -5.36
C MET A 1 -1.23 12.59 -3.88
N LYS A 2 -2.48 12.91 -3.54
CA LYS A 2 -2.99 12.83 -2.16
C LYS A 2 -4.24 11.97 -2.17
N ALA A 3 -4.32 10.97 -1.30
CA ALA A 3 -5.48 10.09 -1.14
C ALA A 3 -6.03 10.22 0.28
N LYS A 4 -7.34 10.03 0.44
CA LYS A 4 -7.99 9.87 1.75
C LYS A 4 -8.42 8.42 1.87
N LEU A 5 -7.97 7.73 2.90
CA LEU A 5 -8.28 6.33 3.14
C LEU A 5 -9.22 6.23 4.32
N GLY A 6 -10.21 5.32 4.24
CA GLY A 6 -11.02 4.94 5.40
C GLY A 6 -10.33 3.95 6.33
N VAL A 7 -9.17 3.40 5.91
CA VAL A 7 -8.37 2.45 6.66
C VAL A 7 -7.41 3.19 7.58
N THR A 8 -7.49 2.92 8.88
CA THR A 8 -6.72 3.64 9.92
C THR A 8 -5.76 2.73 10.69
N THR A 9 -5.80 1.42 10.45
CA THR A 9 -4.97 0.41 11.12
C THR A 9 -4.17 -0.39 10.11
N CYS A 10 -2.96 -0.79 10.48
CA CYS A 10 -2.12 -1.66 9.66
C CYS A 10 -2.71 -3.08 9.61
N ASP A 11 -2.91 -3.61 8.39
CA ASP A 11 -3.49 -4.94 8.20
C ASP A 11 -2.62 -6.09 8.73
N ARG A 12 -1.31 -5.86 8.93
CA ARG A 12 -0.39 -6.87 9.49
C ARG A 12 -0.34 -6.87 11.01
N CYS A 13 -0.07 -5.72 11.63
CA CYS A 13 0.18 -5.64 13.07
C CYS A 13 -1.04 -5.18 13.89
N GLY A 14 -2.11 -4.72 13.23
CA GLY A 14 -3.33 -4.22 13.87
C GLY A 14 -3.19 -2.86 14.56
N GLN A 15 -2.00 -2.25 14.56
CA GLN A 15 -1.76 -0.96 15.20
C GLN A 15 -2.25 0.20 14.34
N LEU A 16 -2.60 1.32 14.97
CA LEU A 16 -3.00 2.55 14.29
C LEU A 16 -1.87 3.11 13.42
N MET A 17 -2.23 3.60 12.23
CA MET A 17 -1.35 4.38 11.37
C MET A 17 -1.48 5.86 11.72
N ASN A 18 -0.40 6.45 12.22
CA ASN A 18 -0.37 7.82 12.73
C ASN A 18 0.14 8.82 11.69
N LYS A 19 -0.02 10.10 12.00
CA LYS A 19 0.52 11.18 11.18
C LYS A 19 2.04 11.03 11.06
N ASN A 20 2.53 11.14 9.82
CA ASN A 20 3.94 10.99 9.43
C ASN A 20 4.48 9.54 9.43
N ASP A 21 3.66 8.54 9.76
CA ASP A 21 4.07 7.15 9.55
C ASP A 21 4.27 6.91 8.04
N ARG A 22 5.37 6.23 7.70
CA ARG A 22 5.57 5.75 6.34
C ARG A 22 4.72 4.49 6.16
N ILE A 23 3.81 4.54 5.21
CA ILE A 23 2.89 3.43 4.93
C ILE A 23 3.05 2.94 3.49
N MET A 24 2.65 1.69 3.26
CA MET A 24 2.48 1.12 1.93
C MET A 24 1.03 0.70 1.72
N ILE A 25 0.49 0.95 0.54
CA ILE A 25 -0.89 0.63 0.19
C ILE A 25 -0.86 -0.22 -1.07
N VAL A 26 -1.57 -1.35 -1.04
CA VAL A 26 -1.79 -2.21 -2.20
C VAL A 26 -3.17 -1.89 -2.76
N VAL A 27 -3.20 -1.43 -4.01
CA VAL A 27 -4.41 -1.02 -4.72
C VAL A 27 -4.61 -1.84 -5.98
N GLU A 28 -5.84 -2.21 -6.25
CA GLU A 28 -6.26 -2.76 -7.54
C GLU A 28 -6.77 -1.62 -8.42
N GLY A 29 -6.61 -1.75 -9.73
CA GLY A 29 -7.08 -0.77 -10.69
C GLY A 29 -6.59 -1.05 -12.10
N ASN A 30 -6.90 -0.14 -13.00
CA ASN A 30 -6.56 -0.26 -14.41
C ASN A 30 -5.58 0.83 -14.83
N ILE A 31 -4.67 0.49 -15.75
CA ILE A 31 -3.88 1.49 -16.46
C ILE A 31 -4.78 2.11 -17.52
N THR A 32 -5.06 3.41 -17.40
CA THR A 32 -5.90 4.14 -18.34
C THR A 32 -5.09 4.82 -19.44
N SER A 33 -3.79 5.02 -19.22
CA SER A 33 -2.84 5.49 -20.23
C SER A 33 -1.43 5.03 -19.88
N ALA A 34 -0.65 4.68 -20.90
CA ALA A 34 0.76 4.28 -20.75
C ALA A 34 1.64 5.04 -21.75
N GLY A 35 2.65 5.73 -21.22
CA GLY A 35 3.72 6.42 -21.94
C GLY A 35 4.93 6.53 -21.02
N ASP A 36 5.63 7.68 -21.00
CA ASP A 36 6.70 7.93 -20.02
C ASP A 36 6.19 7.92 -18.57
N ILE A 37 4.90 8.19 -18.39
CA ILE A 37 4.19 8.15 -17.11
C ILE A 37 2.98 7.22 -17.28
N LEU A 38 2.76 6.36 -16.29
CA LEU A 38 1.55 5.54 -16.20
C LEU A 38 0.45 6.34 -15.52
N THR A 39 -0.72 6.40 -16.17
CA THR A 39 -1.95 6.86 -15.52
C THR A 39 -2.70 5.64 -15.01
N PHE A 40 -2.95 5.61 -13.70
CA PHE A 40 -3.61 4.52 -13.01
C PHE A 40 -4.94 5.00 -12.42
N ASP A 41 -6.00 4.25 -12.68
CA ASP A 41 -7.32 4.45 -12.06
C ASP A 41 -7.58 3.31 -11.06
N GLY A 42 -7.51 3.66 -9.77
CA GLY A 42 -7.64 2.70 -8.68
C GLY A 42 -9.10 2.38 -8.36
N SER A 43 -9.45 1.10 -8.35
CA SER A 43 -10.80 0.62 -8.02
C SER A 43 -10.98 0.38 -6.52
N CYS A 44 -10.00 -0.23 -5.85
CA CYS A 44 -10.11 -0.64 -4.46
C CYS A 44 -8.73 -0.66 -3.76
N VAL A 45 -8.73 -0.37 -2.46
CA VAL A 45 -7.58 -0.59 -1.57
C VAL A 45 -7.75 -1.94 -0.92
N HIS A 46 -6.84 -2.86 -1.20
CA HIS A 46 -6.86 -4.21 -0.60
C HIS A 46 -6.18 -4.22 0.76
N PHE A 47 -5.00 -3.61 0.85
CA PHE A 47 -4.20 -3.61 2.08
C PHE A 47 -3.51 -2.27 2.32
N ALA A 48 -3.34 -1.91 3.58
CA ALA A 48 -2.53 -0.82 4.08
C ALA A 48 -1.63 -1.31 5.22
N TYR A 49 -0.33 -1.12 5.07
CA TYR A 49 0.68 -1.54 6.03
C TYR A 49 1.53 -0.37 6.49
N HIS A 50 2.06 -0.43 7.72
CA HIS A 50 3.32 0.27 8.01
C HIS A 50 4.40 -0.23 7.05
N PHE A 51 5.27 0.66 6.57
CA PHE A 51 6.29 0.30 5.58
C PHE A 51 7.21 -0.83 6.08
N ASP A 52 7.55 -0.82 7.36
CA ASP A 52 8.38 -1.86 7.99
C ASP A 52 7.64 -3.20 8.05
N CYS A 53 6.33 -3.17 8.35
CA CYS A 53 5.48 -4.36 8.33
C CYS A 53 5.39 -4.98 6.93
N TYR A 54 5.41 -4.20 5.86
CA TYR A 54 5.47 -4.76 4.51
C TYR A 54 6.86 -5.32 4.18
N SER A 55 7.93 -4.60 4.51
CA SER A 55 9.31 -4.97 4.18
C SER A 55 9.73 -6.32 4.78
N GLU A 56 9.19 -6.65 5.95
CA GLU A 56 9.39 -7.96 6.58
C GLU A 56 8.64 -9.10 5.88
N LEU A 57 7.63 -8.84 5.02
CA LEU A 57 6.97 -9.89 4.22
C LEU A 57 7.92 -10.35 3.11
N GLU A 58 8.50 -9.41 2.36
CA GLU A 58 9.41 -9.74 1.25
C GLU A 58 10.67 -10.49 1.69
N GLN A 59 11.15 -10.25 2.91
CA GLN A 59 12.31 -10.96 3.47
C GLN A 59 12.00 -12.40 3.89
N ASN A 60 10.73 -12.72 4.17
CA ASN A 60 10.33 -14.08 4.56
C ASN A 60 9.93 -14.94 3.36
N ASP A 61 9.51 -14.33 2.24
CA ASP A 61 9.21 -15.02 0.98
C ASP A 61 10.48 -15.37 0.16
N THR A 62 11.66 -14.97 0.62
CA THR A 62 12.96 -15.25 -0.02
C THR A 62 13.77 -16.35 0.66
N LYS A 63 13.18 -17.15 1.55
CA LYS A 63 13.85 -18.32 2.12
C LYS A 63 13.70 -19.53 1.17
N PRO A 64 14.81 -20.20 0.77
CA PRO A 64 14.78 -21.36 -0.13
C PRO A 64 14.07 -22.57 0.48
#